data_AF-A0A382VS35-F1
#
_entry.id   AF-A0A382VS35-F1
#
_cell.length_a   1.000
_cell.length_b   1.000
_cell.length_c   1.000
_cell.angle_alpha   90.00
_cell.angle_beta   90.00
_cell.angle_gamma   90.00
#
_symmetry.space_group_name_H-M   'P 1'
#
loop_
_entity.id
_entity.type
_entity.pdbx_description
1 polymer ?
#
loop_
_entity_poly.entity_id
_entity_poly.type
_entity_poly.pdbx_seq_one_letter_code
_entity_poly.pdbx_strand_id
1 'polypeptide(L)'
;ARQSMPGMMETVLNIGLTTNTIQGLIKKTENPRFVYDAYRRLISMYADVVMEKSSGIEPPDGQGIRQKLEHILNTFKEKNGLKNDTDLTAEQWEYISGSYKQEIKNTLGAEFPDDSETQLQGSIEAVFRSWNGARAVSYRNIENIPDKWGTAVNIQSMVFGNMGKNSATGVAFTRNPATGENHFYGEWLPNAQGEDVVAGLRTPNPINEQTKTAETQDLPSLESCMPSLYGQLSKIRTNLETHYNDMQDIEFTIQEGKLWMLQTRVGKRNGGAAIKMAVDMV
;
A
#
# COMPACT_ATOMS: atom_id res chain seq x y z
N ALA A 1 3.01 -15.71 -3.19
CA ALA A 1 3.45 -17.05 -2.76
C ALA A 1 2.32 -17.80 -2.04
N ARG A 2 2.36 -19.14 -2.00
CA ARG A 2 1.34 -19.98 -1.34
C ARG A 2 1.28 -19.78 0.18
N GLN A 3 2.42 -19.52 0.80
CA GLN A 3 2.53 -19.12 2.20
C GLN A 3 3.00 -17.67 2.29
N SER A 4 2.73 -17.03 3.42
CA SER A 4 3.19 -15.66 3.68
C SER A 4 4.71 -15.64 3.72
N MET A 5 5.31 -14.74 2.95
CA MET A 5 6.75 -14.55 2.93
C MET A 5 7.06 -13.04 3.04
N PRO A 6 7.20 -12.52 4.28
CA PRO A 6 7.41 -11.11 4.52
C PRO A 6 8.77 -10.64 3.96
N GLY A 7 8.79 -9.43 3.38
CA GLY A 7 10.03 -8.81 2.89
C GLY A 7 10.60 -9.37 1.58
N MET A 8 9.84 -10.21 0.87
CA MET A 8 10.24 -10.82 -0.40
C MET A 8 10.10 -9.89 -1.59
N MET A 9 8.99 -9.15 -1.63
CA MET A 9 8.70 -8.17 -2.64
C MET A 9 7.61 -7.22 -2.16
N GLU A 10 7.78 -5.95 -2.48
CA GLU A 10 6.81 -4.90 -2.18
C GLU A 10 5.81 -4.76 -3.33
N THR A 11 4.61 -4.28 -3.02
CA THR A 11 3.57 -4.00 -4.01
C THR A 11 3.96 -2.77 -4.82
N VAL A 12 3.84 -2.84 -6.15
CA VAL A 12 3.95 -1.67 -7.03
C VAL A 12 2.55 -1.25 -7.46
N LEU A 13 2.14 -0.04 -7.05
CA LEU A 13 0.85 0.53 -7.42
C LEU A 13 0.97 1.45 -8.64
N ASN A 14 -0.19 1.79 -9.23
CA ASN A 14 -0.33 2.80 -10.29
C ASN A 14 0.38 2.44 -11.62
N ILE A 15 0.74 1.17 -11.85
CA ILE A 15 1.28 0.68 -13.14
C ILE A 15 0.36 1.10 -14.28
N GLY A 16 0.95 1.62 -15.35
CA GLY A 16 0.26 2.16 -16.51
C GLY A 16 0.17 3.69 -16.54
N LEU A 17 0.57 4.40 -15.47
CA LEU A 17 0.79 5.84 -15.55
C LEU A 17 2.04 6.14 -16.37
N THR A 18 1.83 6.89 -17.46
CA THR A 18 2.83 7.34 -18.42
C THR A 18 2.48 8.75 -18.87
N THR A 19 3.40 9.43 -19.55
CA THR A 19 3.11 10.73 -20.17
C THR A 19 1.86 10.67 -21.09
N ASN A 20 1.59 9.52 -21.71
CA ASN A 20 0.43 9.30 -22.57
C ASN A 20 -0.90 9.11 -21.80
N THR A 21 -0.87 8.53 -20.59
CA THR A 21 -2.10 8.21 -19.83
C THR A 21 -2.45 9.27 -18.78
N ILE A 22 -1.49 10.06 -18.32
CA ILE A 22 -1.67 11.12 -17.31
C ILE A 22 -2.80 12.07 -17.70
N GLN A 23 -2.80 12.58 -18.93
CA GLN A 23 -3.82 13.55 -19.38
C GLN A 23 -5.23 12.96 -19.35
N GLY A 24 -5.38 11.66 -19.64
CA GLY A 24 -6.66 10.97 -19.54
C GLY A 24 -7.17 10.88 -18.10
N LEU A 25 -6.27 10.56 -17.16
CA LEU A 25 -6.62 10.50 -15.75
C LEU A 25 -6.90 11.89 -15.16
N ILE A 26 -6.16 12.92 -15.57
CA ILE A 26 -6.44 14.32 -15.17
C ILE A 26 -7.84 14.72 -15.61
N LYS A 27 -8.21 14.46 -16.87
CA LYS A 27 -9.56 14.76 -17.39
C LYS A 27 -10.66 14.02 -16.64
N LYS A 28 -10.41 12.77 -16.25
CA LYS A 28 -11.39 11.95 -15.53
C LYS A 28 -11.59 12.41 -14.08
N THR A 29 -10.52 12.86 -13.43
CA THR A 29 -10.53 13.16 -11.98
C THR A 29 -10.63 14.64 -11.66
N GLU A 30 -10.40 15.51 -12.65
CA GLU A 30 -10.28 16.97 -12.48
C GLU A 30 -9.27 17.36 -11.38
N ASN A 31 -8.32 16.47 -11.10
CA ASN A 31 -7.41 16.58 -9.96
C ASN A 31 -5.97 16.30 -10.41
N PRO A 32 -5.32 17.26 -11.09
CA PRO A 32 -3.96 17.08 -11.59
C PRO A 32 -2.95 16.83 -10.48
N ARG A 33 -3.17 17.41 -9.29
CA ARG A 33 -2.33 17.16 -8.11
C ARG A 33 -2.31 15.67 -7.75
N PHE A 34 -3.49 15.03 -7.66
CA PHE A 34 -3.60 13.59 -7.39
C PHE A 34 -2.87 12.75 -8.45
N VAL A 35 -3.03 13.09 -9.73
CA VAL A 35 -2.43 12.30 -10.82
C VAL A 35 -0.91 12.35 -10.76
N TYR A 36 -0.31 13.53 -10.57
CA TYR A 36 1.14 13.63 -10.44
C TYR A 36 1.67 13.07 -9.12
N ASP A 37 0.89 13.11 -8.03
CA ASP A 37 1.22 12.39 -6.79
C ASP A 37 1.23 10.86 -7.01
N ALA A 38 0.24 10.32 -7.72
CA ALA A 38 0.21 8.91 -8.08
C ALA A 38 1.37 8.53 -9.02
N TYR A 39 1.74 9.44 -9.93
CA TYR A 39 2.83 9.22 -10.88
C TYR A 39 4.20 9.22 -10.19
N ARG A 40 4.51 10.18 -9.32
CA ARG A 40 5.77 10.16 -8.56
C ARG A 40 5.87 8.94 -7.65
N ARG A 41 4.74 8.47 -7.09
CA ARG A 41 4.68 7.23 -6.31
C ARG A 41 5.04 6.02 -7.17
N LEU A 42 4.44 5.91 -8.36
CA LEU A 42 4.80 4.86 -9.33
C LEU A 42 6.31 4.89 -9.61
N ILE A 43 6.86 6.06 -9.96
CA ILE A 43 8.27 6.20 -10.31
C ILE A 43 9.15 5.71 -9.17
N SER A 44 8.86 6.13 -7.92
CA SER A 44 9.61 5.72 -6.74
C SER A 44 9.53 4.21 -6.48
N MET A 45 8.31 3.65 -6.42
CA MET A 45 8.11 2.22 -6.15
C MET A 45 8.71 1.34 -7.26
N TYR A 46 8.54 1.74 -8.52
CA TYR A 46 9.06 0.96 -9.65
C TYR A 46 10.58 0.98 -9.68
N ALA A 47 11.21 2.14 -9.44
CA ALA A 47 12.65 2.24 -9.39
C ALA A 47 13.24 1.37 -8.26
N ASP A 48 12.67 1.45 -7.07
CA ASP A 48 13.10 0.68 -5.90
C ASP A 48 12.89 -0.83 -6.10
N VAL A 49 11.67 -1.24 -6.44
CA VAL A 49 11.28 -2.64 -6.44
C VAL A 49 11.67 -3.36 -7.73
N VAL A 50 11.39 -2.75 -8.88
CA VAL A 50 11.54 -3.40 -10.19
C VAL A 50 12.95 -3.18 -10.74
N MET A 51 13.45 -1.94 -10.72
CA MET A 51 14.73 -1.61 -11.37
C MET A 51 15.95 -1.94 -10.49
N GLU A 52 15.90 -1.64 -9.19
CA GLU A 52 17.02 -1.85 -8.25
C GLU A 52 16.95 -3.22 -7.56
N LYS A 53 15.99 -3.44 -6.64
CA LYS A 53 15.92 -4.64 -5.79
C LYS A 53 15.81 -5.94 -6.59
N SER A 54 14.96 -5.99 -7.62
CA SER A 54 14.79 -7.21 -8.43
C SER A 54 16.00 -7.57 -9.28
N SER A 55 16.85 -6.59 -9.58
CA SER A 55 18.05 -6.76 -10.40
C SER A 55 19.28 -7.12 -9.56
N GLY A 56 19.15 -7.13 -8.23
CA GLY A 56 20.27 -7.40 -7.31
C GLY A 56 21.36 -6.32 -7.35
N ILE A 57 21.00 -5.10 -7.75
CA ILE A 57 21.93 -3.97 -7.76
C ILE A 57 22.16 -3.55 -6.31
N GLU A 58 23.41 -3.61 -5.87
CA GLU A 58 23.83 -3.00 -4.60
C GLU A 58 24.36 -1.59 -4.88
N PRO A 59 23.75 -0.54 -4.29
CA PRO A 59 24.18 0.84 -4.50
C PRO A 59 25.64 1.03 -4.06
N PRO A 60 26.50 1.66 -4.89
CA PRO A 60 27.92 1.82 -4.58
C PRO A 60 28.20 2.61 -3.30
N ASP A 61 27.31 3.54 -2.95
CA ASP A 61 27.35 4.44 -1.80
C ASP A 61 26.52 3.92 -0.60
N GLY A 62 25.95 2.72 -0.71
CA GLY A 62 25.06 2.11 0.28
C GLY A 62 23.68 2.77 0.37
N GLN A 63 23.35 3.73 -0.50
CA GLN A 63 22.06 4.41 -0.53
C GLN A 63 21.20 3.91 -1.69
N GLY A 64 20.14 3.18 -1.36
CA GLY A 64 19.17 2.70 -2.35
C GLY A 64 18.47 3.84 -3.09
N ILE A 65 18.02 3.59 -4.31
CA ILE A 65 17.36 4.59 -5.16
C ILE A 65 16.20 5.27 -4.40
N ARG A 66 15.40 4.52 -3.63
CA ARG A 66 14.30 5.08 -2.83
C ARG A 66 14.76 6.19 -1.88
N GLN A 67 15.89 5.98 -1.19
CA GLN A 67 16.44 6.96 -0.24
C GLN A 67 16.90 8.23 -0.96
N LYS A 68 17.48 8.09 -2.15
CA LYS A 68 17.88 9.23 -3.00
C LYS A 68 16.66 10.02 -3.47
N LEU A 69 15.59 9.34 -3.88
CA LEU A 69 14.34 9.98 -4.28
C LEU A 69 13.66 10.70 -3.09
N GLU A 70 13.64 10.09 -1.90
CA GLU A 70 13.14 10.73 -0.68
C GLU A 70 13.97 11.97 -0.30
N HIS A 71 15.30 11.92 -0.49
CA HIS A 71 16.17 13.08 -0.27
C HIS A 71 15.85 14.24 -1.23
N ILE A 72 15.55 13.95 -2.51
CA ILE A 72 15.11 14.96 -3.49
C ILE A 72 13.82 15.64 -3.02
N LEU A 73 12.83 14.86 -2.59
CA LEU A 73 11.55 15.40 -2.10
C LEU A 73 11.74 16.26 -0.85
N ASN A 74 12.49 15.77 0.14
CA ASN A 74 12.71 16.52 1.38
C ASN A 74 13.48 17.81 1.12
N THR A 75 14.53 17.77 0.30
CA THR A 75 15.27 18.97 -0.12
C THR A 75 14.38 19.97 -0.84
N PHE A 76 13.47 19.49 -1.71
CA PHE A 76 12.52 20.37 -2.39
C PHE A 76 11.55 21.03 -1.39
N LYS A 77 11.00 20.26 -0.45
CA LYS A 77 10.11 20.78 0.59
C LYS A 77 10.79 21.84 1.46
N GLU A 78 12.00 21.56 1.94
CA GLU A 78 12.79 22.49 2.76
C GLU A 78 13.06 23.82 2.03
N LYS A 79 13.49 23.75 0.76
CA LYS A 79 13.77 24.95 -0.06
C LYS A 79 12.52 25.80 -0.32
N ASN A 80 11.34 25.20 -0.31
CA ASN A 80 10.07 25.88 -0.58
C ASN A 80 9.26 26.15 0.70
N GLY A 81 9.80 25.87 1.90
CA GLY A 81 9.11 26.09 3.17
C GLY A 81 7.86 25.21 3.37
N LEU A 82 7.78 24.06 2.69
CA LEU A 82 6.68 23.11 2.77
C LEU A 82 6.96 22.08 3.86
N LYS A 83 5.93 21.66 4.62
CA LYS A 83 6.10 20.69 5.70
C LYS A 83 5.59 19.31 5.30
N ASN A 84 4.42 19.27 4.66
CA ASN A 84 3.71 18.05 4.35
C ASN A 84 3.64 17.82 2.84
N ASP A 85 3.54 16.56 2.44
CA ASP A 85 3.31 16.18 1.05
C ASP A 85 1.95 16.72 0.54
N THR A 86 1.02 17.00 1.45
CA THR A 86 -0.26 17.65 1.14
C THR A 86 -0.11 19.07 0.62
N ASP A 87 0.99 19.73 0.93
CA ASP A 87 1.22 21.15 0.63
C ASP A 87 1.71 21.35 -0.82
N LEU A 88 2.11 20.27 -1.52
CA LEU A 88 2.62 20.33 -2.88
C LEU A 88 1.51 20.47 -3.94
N THR A 89 1.75 21.35 -4.92
CA THR A 89 0.88 21.56 -6.08
C THR A 89 1.11 20.52 -7.18
N ALA A 90 0.26 20.53 -8.21
CA ALA A 90 0.42 19.64 -9.36
C ALA A 90 1.73 19.90 -10.12
N GLU A 91 2.08 21.17 -10.35
CA GLU A 91 3.28 21.60 -11.07
C GLU A 91 4.55 21.20 -10.31
N GLN A 92 4.51 21.29 -8.98
CA GLN A 92 5.61 20.85 -8.12
C GLN A 92 5.78 19.33 -8.17
N TRP A 93 4.69 18.56 -8.18
CA TRP A 93 4.76 17.11 -8.34
C TRP A 93 5.25 16.68 -9.72
N GLU A 94 4.87 17.39 -10.77
CA GLU A 94 5.38 17.17 -12.12
C GLU A 94 6.90 17.41 -12.18
N TYR A 95 7.37 18.53 -11.59
CA TYR A 95 8.80 18.83 -11.48
C TYR A 95 9.59 17.76 -10.72
N ILE A 96 9.06 17.31 -9.59
CA ILE A 96 9.69 16.25 -8.77
C ILE A 96 9.72 14.92 -9.54
N SER A 97 8.65 14.60 -10.27
CA SER A 97 8.59 13.40 -11.12
C SER A 97 9.70 13.42 -12.17
N GLY A 98 9.96 14.57 -12.80
CA GLY A 98 11.08 14.75 -13.72
C GLY A 98 12.44 14.57 -13.04
N SER A 99 12.60 15.15 -11.85
CA SER A 99 13.83 15.01 -11.04
C SER A 99 14.09 13.55 -10.65
N TYR A 100 13.04 12.78 -10.33
CA TYR A 100 13.15 11.36 -10.02
C TYR A 100 13.63 10.54 -11.23
N LYS A 101 13.08 10.78 -12.42
CA LYS A 101 13.52 10.09 -13.64
C LYS A 101 15.00 10.36 -13.94
N GLN A 102 15.47 11.59 -13.72
CA GLN A 102 16.87 11.94 -13.90
C GLN A 102 17.77 11.23 -12.90
N GLU A 103 17.37 11.17 -11.63
CA GLU A 103 18.12 10.45 -10.59
C GLU A 103 18.18 8.94 -10.86
N ILE A 104 17.08 8.35 -11.33
CA ILE A 104 17.02 6.95 -11.76
C ILE A 104 18.03 6.69 -12.88
N LYS A 105 18.08 7.56 -13.90
CA LYS A 105 19.04 7.44 -15.01
C LYS A 105 20.49 7.55 -14.51
N ASN A 106 20.77 8.47 -13.59
CA ASN A 106 22.11 8.70 -13.05
C ASN A 106 22.58 7.53 -12.19
N THR A 107 21.70 6.99 -11.33
CA THR A 107 22.06 5.95 -10.35
C THR A 107 21.96 4.53 -10.94
N LEU A 108 20.94 4.23 -11.75
CA LEU A 108 20.69 2.89 -12.29
C LEU A 108 21.14 2.72 -13.75
N GLY A 109 21.54 3.79 -14.42
CA GLY A 109 22.01 3.76 -15.82
C GLY A 109 20.92 3.48 -16.86
N ALA A 110 19.65 3.38 -16.44
CA ALA A 110 18.51 3.11 -17.30
C ALA A 110 17.42 4.18 -17.12
N GLU A 111 16.69 4.48 -18.18
CA GLU A 111 15.56 5.41 -18.11
C GLU A 111 14.34 4.74 -17.45
N PHE A 112 13.53 5.53 -16.73
CA PHE A 112 12.25 5.05 -16.24
C PHE A 112 11.33 4.70 -17.44
N PRO A 113 10.71 3.51 -17.48
CA PRO A 113 9.90 3.10 -18.61
C PRO A 113 8.61 3.91 -18.70
N ASP A 114 8.51 4.80 -19.68
CA ASP A 114 7.33 5.63 -19.95
C ASP A 114 6.34 4.96 -20.92
N ASP A 115 6.19 3.64 -20.79
CA ASP A 115 5.27 2.80 -21.56
C ASP A 115 4.58 1.80 -20.63
N SER A 116 3.26 1.67 -20.73
CA SER A 116 2.46 0.88 -19.79
C SER A 116 2.69 -0.62 -19.92
N GLU A 117 2.93 -1.10 -21.14
CA GLU A 117 3.17 -2.53 -21.38
C GLU A 117 4.54 -2.93 -20.85
N THR A 118 5.55 -2.09 -21.08
CA THR A 118 6.91 -2.24 -20.55
C THR A 118 6.91 -2.25 -19.01
N GLN A 119 6.17 -1.32 -18.37
CA GLN A 119 6.01 -1.31 -16.91
C GLN A 119 5.37 -2.61 -16.40
N LEU A 120 4.31 -3.09 -17.07
CA LEU A 120 3.62 -4.31 -16.67
C LEU A 120 4.52 -5.53 -16.79
N GLN A 121 5.17 -5.72 -17.95
CA GLN A 121 6.09 -6.83 -18.20
C GLN A 121 7.26 -6.81 -17.21
N GLY A 122 7.89 -5.65 -17.02
CA GLY A 122 8.99 -5.50 -16.07
C GLY A 122 8.59 -5.82 -14.63
N SER A 123 7.38 -5.45 -14.22
CA SER A 123 6.84 -5.77 -12.89
C SER A 123 6.61 -7.29 -12.72
N ILE A 124 6.03 -7.96 -13.73
CA ILE A 124 5.82 -9.41 -13.72
C ILE A 124 7.15 -10.14 -13.59
N GLU A 125 8.14 -9.77 -14.41
CA GLU A 125 9.46 -10.39 -14.35
C GLU A 125 10.16 -10.15 -13.01
N ALA A 126 10.05 -8.94 -12.46
CA ALA A 126 10.62 -8.63 -11.16
C ALA A 126 10.03 -9.53 -10.06
N VAL A 127 8.74 -9.87 -10.14
CA VAL A 127 8.10 -10.80 -9.18
C VAL A 127 8.68 -12.20 -9.28
N PHE A 128 8.96 -12.67 -10.49
CA PHE A 128 9.61 -13.96 -10.65
C PHE A 128 11.09 -13.93 -10.23
N ARG A 129 11.81 -12.84 -10.50
CA ARG A 129 13.20 -12.64 -10.03
C ARG A 129 13.27 -12.60 -8.50
N SER A 130 12.34 -11.91 -7.84
CA SER A 130 12.33 -11.77 -6.37
C SER A 130 12.19 -13.10 -5.65
N TRP A 131 11.52 -14.09 -6.26
CA TRP A 131 11.49 -15.47 -5.73
C TRP A 131 12.89 -16.06 -5.56
N ASN A 132 13.84 -15.73 -6.43
CA ASN A 132 15.20 -16.25 -6.36
C ASN A 132 16.20 -15.28 -5.68
N GLY A 133 15.71 -14.20 -5.07
CA GLY A 133 16.57 -13.27 -4.33
C GLY A 133 17.23 -13.91 -3.10
N ALA A 134 18.40 -13.38 -2.66
CA ALA A 134 19.15 -13.96 -1.55
C ALA A 134 18.35 -14.01 -0.22
N ARG A 135 17.59 -12.94 0.08
CA ARG A 135 16.67 -12.90 1.23
C ARG A 135 15.58 -13.96 1.11
N ALA A 136 15.09 -14.15 -0.10
CA ALA A 136 14.02 -15.08 -0.40
C ALA A 136 14.41 -16.54 -0.21
N VAL A 137 15.55 -16.92 -0.76
CA VAL A 137 16.15 -18.24 -0.57
C VAL A 137 16.42 -18.48 0.92
N SER A 138 17.01 -17.52 1.62
CA SER A 138 17.29 -17.63 3.06
C SER A 138 16.02 -17.84 3.88
N TYR A 139 14.96 -17.05 3.64
CA TYR A 139 13.69 -17.19 4.34
C TYR A 139 13.04 -18.55 4.09
N ARG A 140 13.07 -19.05 2.85
CA ARG A 140 12.55 -20.38 2.53
C ARG A 140 13.29 -21.50 3.25
N ASN A 141 14.62 -21.40 3.35
CA ASN A 141 15.42 -22.39 4.05
C ASN A 141 15.10 -22.43 5.55
N ILE A 142 14.86 -21.27 6.16
CA ILE A 142 14.49 -21.16 7.59
C ILE A 142 13.09 -21.74 7.83
N GLU A 143 12.12 -21.35 6.99
CA GLU A 143 10.70 -21.73 7.13
C GLU A 143 10.37 -23.07 6.46
N ASN A 144 11.36 -23.78 5.92
CA ASN A 144 11.20 -25.05 5.18
C ASN A 144 10.18 -24.97 4.01
N ILE A 145 10.19 -23.86 3.28
CA ILE A 145 9.30 -23.64 2.13
C ILE A 145 9.96 -24.21 0.86
N PRO A 146 9.31 -25.14 0.12
CA PRO A 146 9.92 -25.73 -1.08
C PRO A 146 10.14 -24.71 -2.22
N ASP A 147 11.34 -24.71 -2.81
CA ASP A 147 11.69 -23.83 -3.95
C ASP A 147 10.76 -23.99 -5.16
N LYS A 148 10.31 -25.23 -5.41
CA LYS A 148 9.45 -25.59 -6.55
C LYS A 148 8.06 -24.95 -6.53
N TRP A 149 7.64 -24.33 -5.43
CA TRP A 149 6.33 -23.70 -5.35
C TRP A 149 6.24 -22.43 -6.21
N GLY A 150 7.35 -21.71 -6.38
CA GLY A 150 7.36 -20.42 -7.06
C GLY A 150 6.48 -19.36 -6.37
N THR A 151 6.26 -18.26 -7.08
CA THR A 151 5.30 -17.23 -6.67
C THR A 151 4.37 -16.88 -7.82
N ALA A 152 3.14 -16.47 -7.48
CA ALA A 152 2.18 -15.94 -8.43
C ALA A 152 2.33 -14.42 -8.55
N VAL A 153 1.84 -13.86 -9.65
CA VAL A 153 1.69 -12.41 -9.86
C VAL A 153 0.21 -12.09 -9.87
N ASN A 154 -0.22 -11.17 -9.00
CA ASN A 154 -1.59 -10.66 -9.00
C ASN A 154 -1.61 -9.30 -9.70
N ILE A 155 -2.30 -9.23 -10.84
CA ILE A 155 -2.54 -7.98 -11.56
C ILE A 155 -3.98 -7.57 -11.29
N GLN A 156 -4.16 -6.42 -10.64
CA GLN A 156 -5.47 -5.95 -10.20
C GLN A 156 -5.72 -4.54 -10.73
N SER A 157 -6.97 -4.26 -11.11
CA SER A 157 -7.38 -2.89 -11.45
C SER A 157 -7.23 -2.00 -10.23
N MET A 158 -6.61 -0.83 -10.41
CA MET A 158 -6.45 0.15 -9.34
C MET A 158 -7.80 0.72 -8.89
N VAL A 159 -7.90 0.94 -7.59
CA VAL A 159 -8.88 1.82 -6.94
C VAL A 159 -8.12 2.78 -6.03
N PHE A 160 -8.59 4.03 -5.94
CA PHE A 160 -7.85 5.13 -5.35
C PHE A 160 -8.56 5.66 -4.10
N GLY A 161 -7.91 5.51 -2.95
CA GLY A 161 -8.36 6.10 -1.68
C GLY A 161 -8.01 7.59 -1.54
N ASN A 162 -7.30 8.17 -2.50
CA ASN A 162 -6.75 9.53 -2.50
C ASN A 162 -7.33 10.46 -3.60
N MET A 163 -8.55 10.18 -4.08
CA MET A 163 -9.25 11.04 -5.05
C MET A 163 -10.00 12.23 -4.42
N GLY A 164 -9.88 12.44 -3.11
CA GLY A 164 -10.51 13.55 -2.40
C GLY A 164 -11.27 13.12 -1.14
N LYS A 165 -12.14 14.02 -0.64
CA LYS A 165 -12.82 13.89 0.66
C LYS A 165 -13.73 12.66 0.82
N ASN A 166 -14.25 12.12 -0.27
CA ASN A 166 -15.12 10.93 -0.27
C ASN A 166 -14.35 9.64 -0.57
N SER A 167 -13.03 9.66 -0.43
CA SER A 167 -12.16 8.51 -0.67
C SER A 167 -11.29 8.24 0.56
N ALA A 168 -10.95 6.98 0.76
CA ALA A 168 -10.18 6.51 1.91
C ALA A 168 -9.53 5.15 1.64
N THR A 169 -8.63 4.76 2.53
CA THR A 169 -8.08 3.39 2.60
C THR A 169 -8.08 2.94 4.05
N GLY A 170 -8.09 1.64 4.30
CA GLY A 170 -7.97 1.13 5.65
C GLY A 170 -7.62 -0.35 5.73
N VAL A 171 -7.23 -0.75 6.92
CA VAL A 171 -6.91 -2.12 7.30
C VAL A 171 -7.70 -2.47 8.55
N ALA A 172 -8.22 -3.68 8.63
CA ALA A 172 -9.00 -4.11 9.78
C ALA A 172 -8.88 -5.62 10.04
N PHE A 173 -9.19 -6.01 11.26
CA PHE A 173 -9.31 -7.38 11.72
C PHE A 173 -10.73 -7.61 12.17
N THR A 174 -11.34 -8.73 11.77
CA THR A 174 -12.73 -9.02 12.12
C THR A 174 -12.94 -9.22 13.63
N ARG A 175 -11.86 -9.45 14.38
CA ARG A 175 -11.81 -9.45 15.85
C ARG A 175 -10.51 -8.78 16.32
N ASN A 176 -10.43 -8.37 17.58
CA ASN A 176 -9.21 -7.76 18.11
C ASN A 176 -8.05 -8.77 18.14
N PRO A 177 -6.95 -8.57 17.39
CA PRO A 177 -5.87 -9.54 17.27
C PRO A 177 -5.01 -9.66 18.54
N ALA A 178 -5.08 -8.69 19.44
CA ALA A 178 -4.35 -8.67 20.70
C ALA A 178 -5.12 -9.36 21.83
N THR A 179 -6.43 -9.11 21.96
CA THR A 179 -7.25 -9.59 23.08
C THR A 179 -8.12 -10.80 22.73
N GLY A 180 -8.46 -11.00 21.46
CA GLY A 180 -9.42 -12.03 21.03
C GLY A 180 -10.88 -11.61 21.11
N GLU A 181 -11.18 -10.41 21.62
CA GLU A 181 -12.55 -9.89 21.69
C GLU A 181 -13.19 -9.76 20.31
N ASN A 182 -14.48 -10.06 20.23
CA ASN A 182 -15.26 -9.97 19.00
C ASN A 182 -15.65 -8.52 18.64
N HIS A 183 -14.68 -7.62 18.71
CA HIS A 183 -14.81 -6.22 18.32
C HIS A 183 -14.14 -6.01 16.97
N PHE A 184 -14.80 -5.28 16.07
CA PHE A 184 -14.23 -4.97 14.77
C PHE A 184 -13.07 -4.00 15.00
N TYR A 185 -11.83 -4.42 14.72
CA TYR A 185 -10.65 -3.66 15.13
C TYR A 185 -9.89 -3.21 13.89
N GLY A 186 -9.47 -1.95 13.80
CA GLY A 186 -8.73 -1.49 12.63
C GLY A 186 -8.61 0.00 12.54
N GLU A 187 -7.97 0.41 11.45
CA GLU A 187 -7.59 1.79 11.20
C GLU A 187 -7.87 2.21 9.75
N TRP A 188 -8.10 3.50 9.53
CA TRP A 188 -8.34 4.08 8.22
C TRP A 188 -7.70 5.45 8.08
N LEU A 189 -7.46 5.86 6.83
CA LEU A 189 -7.00 7.20 6.49
C LEU A 189 -7.88 7.80 5.39
N PRO A 190 -8.45 9.01 5.60
CA PRO A 190 -9.13 9.75 4.54
C PRO A 190 -8.11 10.30 3.53
N ASN A 191 -8.50 10.28 2.26
CA ASN A 191 -7.74 10.84 1.15
C ASN A 191 -6.28 10.35 1.13
N ALA A 192 -6.08 9.03 1.12
CA ALA A 192 -4.79 8.35 1.27
C ALA A 192 -4.72 7.07 0.41
N GLN A 193 -3.51 6.57 0.13
CA GLN A 193 -3.30 5.23 -0.42
C GLN A 193 -2.84 4.26 0.67
N GLY A 194 -2.98 2.95 0.44
CA GLY A 194 -2.64 1.91 1.42
C GLY A 194 -1.21 2.03 1.97
N GLU A 195 -0.25 2.48 1.15
CA GLU A 195 1.11 2.77 1.58
C GLU A 195 1.16 3.76 2.75
N ASP A 196 0.31 4.78 2.76
CA ASP A 196 0.31 5.80 3.82
C ASP A 196 -0.15 5.24 5.18
N VAL A 197 -0.96 4.17 5.16
CA VAL A 197 -1.39 3.45 6.38
C VAL A 197 -0.22 2.65 6.94
N VAL A 198 0.56 2.00 6.07
CA VAL A 198 1.69 1.15 6.47
C VAL A 198 2.93 1.96 6.85
N ALA A 199 3.18 3.08 6.17
CA ALA A 199 4.37 3.91 6.38
C ALA A 199 4.35 4.69 7.71
N GLY A 200 3.19 4.81 8.38
CA GLY A 200 3.06 5.53 9.65
C GLY A 200 3.32 7.04 9.55
N LEU A 201 3.32 7.62 8.34
CA LEU A 201 3.53 9.06 8.12
C LEU A 201 2.37 9.91 8.62
N ARG A 202 1.17 9.32 8.71
CA ARG A 202 -0.05 9.95 9.22
C ARG A 202 -0.60 9.09 10.33
N THR A 203 -1.03 9.72 11.42
CA THR A 203 -1.77 9.03 12.49
C THR A 203 -3.06 8.45 11.92
N PRO A 204 -3.22 7.11 11.92
CA PRO A 204 -4.44 6.49 11.43
C PRO A 204 -5.62 6.75 12.35
N ASN A 205 -6.81 6.83 11.76
CA ASN A 205 -8.06 6.99 12.49
C ASN A 205 -8.67 5.61 12.83
N PRO A 206 -9.38 5.47 13.95
CA PRO A 206 -10.06 4.21 14.30
C PRO A 206 -11.22 3.91 13.34
N ILE A 207 -11.52 2.65 13.04
CA ILE A 207 -12.65 2.31 12.16
C ILE A 207 -14.03 2.50 12.81
N ASN A 208 -14.12 2.44 14.13
CA ASN A 208 -15.37 2.62 14.88
C ASN A 208 -15.12 3.28 16.24
N GLU A 209 -16.21 3.63 16.93
CA GLU A 209 -16.13 4.25 18.26
C GLU A 209 -15.75 3.24 19.35
N GLN A 210 -16.12 1.97 19.20
CA GLN A 210 -15.94 0.93 20.21
C GLN A 210 -14.46 0.61 20.48
N THR A 211 -13.60 0.68 19.45
CA THR A 211 -12.18 0.32 19.57
C THR A 211 -11.25 1.51 19.69
N LYS A 212 -11.78 2.70 20.01
CA LYS A 212 -10.94 3.87 20.30
C LYS A 212 -10.08 3.62 21.53
N THR A 213 -8.81 4.01 21.44
CA THR A 213 -7.91 4.03 22.60
C THR A 213 -7.84 5.44 23.18
N ALA A 214 -7.10 5.61 24.28
CA ALA A 214 -6.86 6.93 24.88
C ALA A 214 -6.17 7.90 23.89
N GLU A 215 -5.33 7.37 22.99
CA GLU A 215 -4.59 8.14 22.00
C GLU A 215 -5.45 8.53 20.79
N THR A 216 -6.51 7.77 20.50
CA THR A 216 -7.39 8.00 19.32
C THR A 216 -8.78 8.50 19.70
N GLN A 217 -9.01 8.86 20.97
CA GLN A 217 -10.34 9.19 21.49
C GLN A 217 -10.96 10.38 20.75
N ASP A 218 -10.15 11.40 20.46
CA ASP A 218 -10.55 12.62 19.77
C ASP A 218 -10.53 12.49 18.23
N LEU A 219 -10.05 11.36 17.70
CA LEU A 219 -9.98 11.14 16.27
C LEU A 219 -11.33 10.66 15.71
N PRO A 220 -11.71 11.08 14.49
CA PRO A 220 -12.97 10.68 13.89
C PRO A 220 -12.93 9.22 13.45
N SER A 221 -13.99 8.45 13.71
CA SER A 221 -14.08 7.06 13.24
C SER A 221 -14.67 6.95 11.83
N LEU A 222 -14.39 5.85 11.12
CA LEU A 222 -15.05 5.57 9.83
C LEU A 222 -16.56 5.42 10.00
N GLU A 223 -16.99 4.80 11.10
CA GLU A 223 -18.40 4.71 11.52
C GLU A 223 -19.08 6.07 11.58
N SER A 224 -18.43 7.08 12.19
CA SER A 224 -18.99 8.43 12.29
C SER A 224 -18.91 9.21 10.97
N CYS A 225 -17.83 9.07 10.21
CA CYS A 225 -17.60 9.85 8.98
C CYS A 225 -18.36 9.31 7.77
N MET A 226 -18.49 7.99 7.65
CA MET A 226 -19.06 7.31 6.48
C MET A 226 -19.97 6.14 6.92
N PRO A 227 -21.07 6.41 7.67
CA PRO A 227 -21.84 5.37 8.35
C PRO A 227 -22.41 4.30 7.41
N SER A 228 -22.87 4.69 6.20
CA SER A 228 -23.36 3.74 5.20
C SER A 228 -22.28 2.77 4.71
N LEU A 229 -21.05 3.26 4.51
CA LEU A 229 -19.92 2.44 4.06
C LEU A 229 -19.35 1.59 5.18
N TYR A 230 -19.32 2.12 6.41
CA TYR A 230 -19.01 1.32 7.60
C TYR A 230 -20.01 0.17 7.78
N GLY A 231 -21.31 0.42 7.60
CA GLY A 231 -22.34 -0.62 7.64
C GLY A 231 -22.12 -1.72 6.59
N GLN A 232 -21.73 -1.34 5.37
CA GLN A 232 -21.36 -2.32 4.32
C GLN A 232 -20.11 -3.12 4.70
N LEU A 233 -19.06 -2.45 5.20
CA LEU A 233 -17.82 -3.08 5.63
C LEU A 233 -18.06 -4.05 6.80
N SER A 234 -18.88 -3.67 7.77
CA SER A 234 -19.27 -4.50 8.90
C SER A 234 -20.06 -5.74 8.46
N LYS A 235 -20.92 -5.62 7.45
CA LYS A 235 -21.58 -6.79 6.84
C LYS A 235 -20.58 -7.72 6.15
N ILE A 236 -19.60 -7.16 5.44
CA ILE A 236 -18.54 -7.93 4.79
C ILE A 236 -17.68 -8.67 5.83
N ARG A 237 -17.30 -8.00 6.93
CA ARG A 237 -16.61 -8.59 8.09
C ARG A 237 -17.31 -9.88 8.53
N THR A 238 -18.61 -9.82 8.81
CA THR A 238 -19.40 -10.99 9.26
C THR A 238 -19.44 -12.10 8.21
N ASN A 239 -19.64 -11.74 6.93
CA ASN A 239 -19.66 -12.71 5.83
C ASN A 239 -18.31 -13.44 5.68
N LEU A 240 -17.20 -12.71 5.75
CA LEU A 240 -15.85 -13.28 5.65
C LEU A 240 -15.55 -14.22 6.81
N GLU A 241 -15.85 -13.80 8.03
CA GLU A 241 -15.63 -14.64 9.22
C GLU A 241 -16.49 -15.91 9.19
N THR A 242 -17.74 -15.82 8.71
CA THR A 242 -18.63 -16.98 8.53
C THR A 242 -18.13 -17.91 7.42
N HIS A 243 -17.62 -17.35 6.32
CA HIS A 243 -17.16 -18.15 5.18
C HIS A 243 -15.87 -18.91 5.50
N TYR A 244 -14.89 -18.22 6.11
CA TYR A 244 -13.58 -18.80 6.42
C TYR A 244 -13.53 -19.52 7.76
N ASN A 245 -14.56 -19.37 8.61
CA ASN A 245 -14.63 -19.91 9.97
C ASN A 245 -13.40 -19.53 10.80
N ASP A 246 -12.87 -18.33 10.59
CA ASP A 246 -11.73 -17.81 11.32
C ASP A 246 -11.66 -16.28 11.23
N MET A 247 -10.93 -15.66 12.17
CA MET A 247 -10.69 -14.21 12.17
C MET A 247 -9.91 -13.80 10.92
N GLN A 248 -10.42 -12.79 10.21
CA GLN A 248 -9.80 -12.28 8.99
C GLN A 248 -9.13 -10.92 9.22
N ASP A 249 -7.95 -10.77 8.64
CA ASP A 249 -7.28 -9.50 8.35
C ASP A 249 -7.73 -9.05 6.95
N ILE A 250 -8.23 -7.82 6.84
CA ILE A 250 -8.87 -7.27 5.65
C ILE A 250 -8.26 -5.92 5.28
N GLU A 251 -8.07 -5.72 3.97
CA GLU A 251 -7.65 -4.45 3.40
C GLU A 251 -8.76 -3.94 2.47
N PHE A 252 -9.08 -2.65 2.57
CA PHE A 252 -10.15 -2.05 1.80
C PHE A 252 -9.81 -0.62 1.36
N THR A 253 -10.42 -0.21 0.25
CA THR A 253 -10.38 1.15 -0.27
C THR A 253 -11.79 1.66 -0.54
N ILE A 254 -12.03 2.92 -0.21
CA ILE A 254 -13.21 3.65 -0.61
C ILE A 254 -12.78 4.63 -1.70
N GLN A 255 -13.37 4.51 -2.88
CA GLN A 255 -13.17 5.44 -3.98
C GLN A 255 -14.48 6.14 -4.28
N GLU A 256 -14.53 7.45 -4.09
CA GLU A 256 -15.69 8.30 -4.41
C GLU A 256 -17.02 7.75 -3.84
N GLY A 257 -16.99 7.33 -2.58
CA GLY A 257 -18.16 6.79 -1.89
C GLY A 257 -18.50 5.32 -2.24
N LYS A 258 -17.63 4.60 -2.94
CA LYS A 258 -17.79 3.16 -3.22
C LYS A 258 -16.72 2.35 -2.47
N LEU A 259 -17.16 1.37 -1.68
CA LEU A 259 -16.29 0.43 -0.98
C LEU A 259 -15.78 -0.68 -1.90
N TRP A 260 -14.50 -0.98 -1.80
CA TRP A 260 -13.80 -2.06 -2.50
C TRP A 260 -12.97 -2.87 -1.52
N MET A 261 -13.13 -4.19 -1.54
CA MET A 261 -12.28 -5.12 -0.78
C MET A 261 -11.08 -5.50 -1.63
N LEU A 262 -9.87 -5.35 -1.08
CA LEU A 262 -8.63 -5.56 -1.82
C LEU A 262 -7.98 -6.89 -1.45
N GLN A 263 -7.92 -7.17 -0.16
CA GLN A 263 -7.30 -8.38 0.36
C GLN A 263 -8.08 -8.88 1.57
N THR A 264 -8.09 -10.20 1.73
CA THR A 264 -8.47 -10.85 2.99
C THR A 264 -7.56 -12.04 3.20
N ARG A 265 -7.20 -12.30 4.45
CA ARG A 265 -6.43 -13.48 4.86
C ARG A 265 -6.74 -13.80 6.31
N VAL A 266 -6.39 -15.02 6.71
CA VAL A 266 -6.35 -15.41 8.12
C VAL A 266 -5.46 -14.44 8.90
N GLY A 267 -6.04 -13.72 9.86
CA GLY A 267 -5.34 -12.67 10.58
C GLY A 267 -4.31 -13.24 11.56
N LYS A 268 -3.12 -12.63 11.64
CA LYS A 268 -2.16 -12.96 12.70
C LYS A 268 -2.68 -12.43 14.04
N ARG A 269 -2.43 -13.18 15.11
CA ARG A 269 -2.96 -12.89 16.45
C ARG A 269 -2.09 -13.47 17.55
N ASN A 270 -2.21 -12.93 18.75
CA ASN A 270 -1.47 -13.42 19.92
C ASN A 270 -2.05 -14.74 20.44
N GLY A 271 -1.27 -15.50 21.22
CA GLY A 271 -1.69 -16.82 21.74
C GLY A 271 -2.98 -16.77 22.56
N GLY A 272 -3.11 -15.77 23.46
CA GLY A 272 -4.35 -15.58 24.24
C GLY A 272 -5.56 -15.25 23.37
N ALA A 273 -5.36 -14.40 22.35
CA ALA A 273 -6.41 -14.07 21.39
C ALA A 273 -6.85 -15.29 20.57
N ALA A 274 -5.91 -16.15 20.16
CA ALA A 274 -6.22 -17.38 19.44
C ALA A 274 -7.12 -18.33 20.25
N ILE A 275 -6.80 -18.56 21.53
CA ILE A 275 -7.61 -19.41 22.41
C ILE A 275 -9.01 -18.83 22.58
N LYS A 276 -9.11 -17.53 22.87
CA LYS A 276 -10.41 -16.87 23.04
C LYS A 276 -11.27 -16.96 21.78
N MET A 277 -10.71 -16.64 20.62
CA MET A 277 -11.43 -16.71 19.34
C MET A 277 -11.88 -18.15 19.03
N ALA A 278 -11.02 -19.15 19.26
CA ALA A 278 -11.38 -20.54 19.05
C ALA A 278 -12.54 -20.98 19.95
N VAL A 279 -12.55 -20.60 21.23
CA VAL A 279 -13.66 -20.90 22.15
C VAL A 279 -14.95 -20.18 21.74
N ASP A 280 -14.86 -18.91 21.35
CA ASP A 280 -16.02 -18.09 20.94
C ASP A 280 -16.63 -18.52 19.58
N MET A 281 -15.93 -19.35 18.78
CA MET A 281 -16.34 -19.81 17.44
C MET A 281 -16.80 -21.27 17.38
N VAL A 282 -16.80 -21.98 18.51
CA VAL A 282 -17.31 -23.36 18.64
C VAL A 282 -18.83 -23.39 18.81
#